data_AF-A0A975LYS3-F1
#
_entry.id   AF-A0A975LYS3-F1
#
_cell.length_a   1.000
_cell.length_b   1.000
_cell.length_c   1.000
_cell.angle_alpha   90.00
_cell.angle_beta   90.00
_cell.angle_gamma   90.00
#
_symmetry.space_group_name_H-M   'P 1'
#
loop_
_entity.id
_entity.type
_entity.pdbx_description
1 polymer ?
#
loop_
_entity_poly.entity_id
_entity_poly.type
_entity_poly.pdbx_seq_one_letter_code
_entity_poly.pdbx_strand_id
1 'polypeptide(L)'
;MNNNQVNNQQNQSQNQTNISAPTNPSSTQNSLDIAELREGMVVMRDGSFRAVIACKSINFDLMSSREREGVEYSYQSFLNALTFPIQILVRSQRVDIEPYLNKLAEIQVAQDNMLLGDLMEDYINFIDSLSRSANIMDKSFFIVVPYYPSGDLNNLKGSAKGFFGKIFAKPGGQISKIDRNTWDKAREEIKKRVDSITGGLYQMGIKSVQLNTKELGELYYNVYNPDTAVYEPLGDFRDTASLFVRKAEGERPDQGGF
;
A
#
# COMPACT_ATOMS: atom_id res chain seq x y z
N MET A 1 72.98 30.33 16.51
CA MET A 1 71.88 30.01 15.58
C MET A 1 70.67 29.67 16.45
N ASN A 2 69.94 30.63 17.01
CA ASN A 2 68.96 31.55 16.41
C ASN A 2 67.71 30.85 15.84
N ASN A 3 66.58 31.04 16.54
CA ASN A 3 65.18 31.13 16.09
C ASN A 3 64.52 29.88 15.46
N ASN A 4 63.27 29.47 15.73
CA ASN A 4 62.09 30.14 16.29
C ASN A 4 61.09 29.11 16.86
N GLN A 5 60.36 29.51 17.91
CA GLN A 5 59.06 28.94 18.31
C GLN A 5 58.01 29.16 17.20
N VAL A 6 56.98 28.31 17.11
CA VAL A 6 55.56 28.66 17.36
C VAL A 6 54.72 27.38 17.30
N ASN A 7 54.08 27.11 18.43
CA ASN A 7 52.92 26.24 18.61
C ASN A 7 51.69 27.08 18.24
N ASN A 8 50.83 26.67 17.29
CA ASN A 8 49.38 26.95 17.36
C ASN A 8 48.53 26.39 16.20
N GLN A 9 47.31 26.00 16.61
CA GLN A 9 46.07 25.78 15.85
C GLN A 9 45.94 24.46 15.09
N GLN A 10 44.82 23.74 15.10
CA GLN A 10 43.61 23.65 15.93
C GLN A 10 42.74 22.62 15.18
N ASN A 11 41.95 21.84 15.91
CA ASN A 11 40.66 21.28 15.49
C ASN A 11 40.54 20.60 14.11
N GLN A 12 40.29 19.29 14.14
CA GLN A 12 38.99 18.77 13.67
C GLN A 12 38.77 17.32 14.12
N SER A 13 38.24 17.20 15.34
CA SER A 13 37.28 16.15 15.64
C SER A 13 35.99 16.51 14.90
N GLN A 14 35.47 15.66 14.01
CA GLN A 14 34.04 15.64 13.67
C GLN A 14 33.61 14.36 12.93
N ASN A 15 32.83 13.56 13.66
CA ASN A 15 31.62 12.86 13.25
C ASN A 15 31.70 11.74 12.20
N GLN A 16 32.13 10.56 12.64
CA GLN A 16 31.37 9.34 12.30
C GLN A 16 30.26 9.18 13.34
N THR A 17 29.09 9.75 13.08
CA THR A 17 27.87 9.40 13.83
C THR A 17 27.48 7.97 13.47
N ASN A 18 28.06 7.01 14.20
CA ASN A 18 27.51 5.67 14.36
C ASN A 18 26.16 5.81 15.07
N ILE A 19 25.08 5.96 14.29
CA ILE A 19 23.72 5.84 14.81
C ILE A 19 23.38 4.35 14.86
N SER A 20 24.08 3.61 15.72
CA SER A 20 23.58 2.34 16.23
C SER A 20 22.88 2.64 17.55
N ALA A 21 21.68 3.22 17.44
CA ALA A 21 20.81 3.37 18.60
C ALA A 21 20.50 1.97 19.17
N PRO A 22 20.59 1.76 20.49
CA PRO A 22 20.23 0.49 21.09
C PRO A 22 18.76 0.20 20.79
N THR A 23 18.50 -0.90 20.08
CA THR A 23 17.15 -1.35 19.76
C THR A 23 16.47 -1.80 21.04
N ASN A 24 15.60 -0.93 21.59
CA ASN A 24 14.79 -1.27 22.75
C ASN A 24 13.93 -2.50 22.42
N PRO A 25 14.08 -3.64 23.11
CA PRO A 25 13.38 -4.87 22.77
C PRO A 25 11.86 -4.77 22.95
N SER A 26 11.38 -3.77 23.70
CA SER A 26 9.96 -3.51 23.96
C SER A 26 9.35 -2.37 23.12
N SER A 27 10.06 -1.89 22.09
CA SER A 27 9.54 -0.84 21.21
C SER A 27 8.51 -1.42 20.22
N THR A 28 7.37 -0.75 20.09
CA THR A 28 6.33 -1.04 19.07
C THR A 28 6.87 -0.90 17.64
N GLN A 29 8.03 -0.27 17.42
CA GLN A 29 8.70 -0.23 16.13
C GLN A 29 9.35 -1.58 15.76
N ASN A 30 9.54 -2.49 16.72
CA ASN A 30 10.07 -3.84 16.44
C ASN A 30 9.01 -4.83 15.95
N SER A 31 7.70 -4.54 16.11
CA SER A 31 6.63 -5.39 15.55
C SER A 31 6.35 -5.10 14.08
N LEU A 32 6.93 -4.04 13.52
CA LEU A 32 6.77 -3.72 12.10
C LEU A 32 7.84 -4.47 11.29
N ASP A 33 7.40 -5.43 10.47
CA ASP A 33 8.29 -6.22 9.60
C ASP A 33 8.79 -5.46 8.36
N ILE A 34 8.31 -4.23 8.17
CA ILE A 34 8.67 -3.35 7.06
C ILE A 34 9.92 -2.55 7.43
N ALA A 35 10.92 -2.58 6.55
CA ALA A 35 12.14 -1.79 6.69
C ALA A 35 12.01 -0.43 6.00
N GLU A 36 11.56 -0.42 4.74
CA GLU A 36 11.37 0.82 3.96
C GLU A 36 10.30 0.64 2.88
N LEU A 37 9.70 1.76 2.45
CA LEU A 37 8.87 1.84 1.25
C LEU A 37 9.62 2.67 0.22
N ARG A 38 9.86 2.10 -0.97
CA ARG A 38 10.68 2.74 -1.99
C ARG A 38 10.23 2.35 -3.39
N GLU A 39 10.04 3.35 -4.26
CA GLU A 39 9.64 3.20 -5.67
C GLU A 39 8.46 2.23 -5.90
N GLY A 40 7.41 2.30 -5.07
CA GLY A 40 6.25 1.40 -5.20
C GLY A 40 6.51 -0.05 -4.79
N MET A 41 7.60 -0.30 -4.05
CA MET A 41 7.93 -1.59 -3.46
C MET A 41 8.10 -1.46 -1.94
N VAL A 42 7.74 -2.54 -1.25
CA VAL A 42 7.90 -2.72 0.19
C VAL A 42 9.14 -3.57 0.41
N VAL A 43 10.09 -3.03 1.16
CA VAL A 43 11.26 -3.76 1.62
C VAL A 43 10.97 -4.27 3.01
N MET A 44 11.10 -5.58 3.18
CA MET A 44 10.96 -6.22 4.48
C MET A 44 12.30 -6.26 5.21
N ARG A 45 12.25 -6.41 6.54
CA ARG A 45 13.45 -6.50 7.39
C ARG A 45 14.32 -7.73 7.10
N ASP A 46 13.76 -8.77 6.51
CA ASP A 46 14.48 -9.95 6.03
C ASP A 46 15.17 -9.74 4.66
N GLY A 47 15.05 -8.55 4.07
CA GLY A 47 15.63 -8.18 2.78
C GLY A 47 14.83 -8.66 1.57
N SER A 48 13.66 -9.24 1.77
CA SER A 48 12.73 -9.55 0.69
C SER A 48 11.93 -8.31 0.26
N PHE A 49 11.45 -8.35 -0.97
CA PHE A 49 10.69 -7.27 -1.59
C PHE A 49 9.26 -7.71 -1.84
N ARG A 50 8.30 -6.78 -1.74
CA ARG A 50 6.90 -7.01 -2.12
C ARG A 50 6.40 -5.85 -2.97
N ALA A 51 5.66 -6.16 -4.02
CA ALA A 51 4.76 -5.21 -4.66
C ALA A 51 3.32 -5.50 -4.23
N VAL A 52 2.48 -4.47 -4.18
CA VAL A 52 1.05 -4.60 -3.91
C VAL A 52 0.29 -4.07 -5.10
N ILE A 53 -0.64 -4.89 -5.60
CA ILE A 53 -1.51 -4.57 -6.73
C ILE A 53 -2.93 -4.42 -6.18
N ALA A 54 -3.54 -3.25 -6.37
CA ALA A 54 -4.96 -3.03 -6.09
C ALA A 54 -5.80 -3.49 -7.28
N CYS A 55 -6.89 -4.19 -7.01
CA CYS A 55 -7.78 -4.77 -8.02
C CYS A 55 -9.22 -4.28 -7.85
N LYS A 56 -9.91 -4.03 -8.95
CA LYS A 56 -11.36 -3.78 -8.95
C LYS A 56 -12.13 -5.08 -9.06
N SER A 57 -13.26 -5.17 -8.35
CA SER A 57 -14.22 -6.24 -8.54
C SER A 57 -14.95 -6.12 -9.88
N ILE A 58 -15.46 -7.25 -10.36
CA ILE A 58 -16.33 -7.37 -11.53
C ILE A 58 -17.67 -7.95 -11.10
N ASN A 59 -18.75 -7.57 -11.78
CA ASN A 59 -20.10 -8.09 -11.51
C ASN A 59 -20.32 -9.46 -12.17
N PHE A 60 -19.60 -10.46 -11.70
CA PHE A 60 -19.60 -11.82 -12.27
C PHE A 60 -21.00 -12.46 -12.31
N ASP A 61 -21.82 -12.21 -11.29
CA ASP A 61 -23.18 -12.78 -11.18
C ASP A 61 -24.15 -12.22 -12.24
N LEU A 62 -23.90 -11.00 -12.72
CA LEU A 62 -24.73 -10.34 -13.73
C LEU A 62 -24.32 -10.70 -15.17
N MET A 63 -23.20 -11.42 -15.34
CA MET A 63 -22.73 -11.86 -16.65
C MET A 63 -23.60 -13.00 -17.18
N SER A 64 -23.74 -13.06 -18.52
CA SER A 64 -24.35 -14.21 -19.20
C SER A 64 -23.50 -15.47 -18.99
N SER A 65 -24.09 -16.66 -19.15
CA SER A 65 -23.37 -17.92 -18.97
C SER A 65 -22.12 -18.03 -19.85
N ARG A 66 -22.17 -17.50 -21.08
CA ARG A 66 -21.04 -17.51 -22.02
C ARG A 66 -19.91 -16.59 -21.57
N GLU A 67 -20.23 -15.40 -21.09
CA GLU A 67 -19.24 -14.46 -20.57
C GLU A 67 -18.61 -15.02 -19.29
N ARG A 68 -19.42 -15.61 -18.42
CA ARG A 68 -18.97 -16.25 -17.19
C ARG A 68 -17.97 -17.37 -17.46
N GLU A 69 -18.30 -18.26 -18.39
CA GLU A 69 -17.40 -19.33 -18.85
C GLU A 69 -16.09 -18.75 -19.43
N GLY A 70 -16.16 -17.65 -20.19
CA GLY A 70 -14.97 -16.95 -20.67
C GLY A 70 -14.06 -16.43 -19.53
N VAL A 71 -14.65 -15.83 -18.50
CA VAL A 71 -13.91 -15.38 -17.31
C VAL A 71 -13.30 -16.56 -16.55
N GLU A 72 -14.01 -17.68 -16.43
CA GLU A 72 -13.51 -18.90 -15.80
C GLU A 72 -12.30 -19.50 -16.54
N TYR A 73 -12.35 -19.59 -17.88
CA TYR A 73 -11.20 -20.05 -18.67
C TYR A 73 -10.00 -19.09 -18.56
N SER A 74 -10.25 -17.78 -18.57
CA SER A 74 -9.20 -16.78 -18.32
C SER A 74 -8.60 -16.92 -16.93
N TYR A 75 -9.42 -17.18 -15.91
CA TYR A 75 -8.94 -17.41 -14.54
C TYR A 75 -8.07 -18.66 -14.43
N GLN A 76 -8.51 -19.77 -15.04
CA GLN A 76 -7.73 -20.99 -15.11
C GLN A 76 -6.37 -20.75 -15.80
N SER A 77 -6.38 -20.03 -16.92
CA SER A 77 -5.17 -19.67 -17.66
C SER A 77 -4.23 -18.79 -16.83
N PHE A 78 -4.78 -17.82 -16.09
CA PHE A 78 -4.04 -16.99 -15.15
C PHE A 78 -3.36 -17.83 -14.06
N LEU A 79 -4.10 -18.74 -13.41
CA LEU A 79 -3.53 -19.61 -12.36
C LEU A 79 -2.42 -20.50 -12.90
N ASN A 80 -2.58 -21.06 -14.11
CA ASN A 80 -1.56 -21.89 -14.75
C ASN A 80 -0.31 -21.11 -15.17
N ALA A 81 -0.43 -19.81 -15.42
CA ALA A 81 0.69 -18.95 -15.79
C ALA A 81 1.55 -18.51 -14.60
N LEU A 82 1.07 -18.66 -13.36
CA LEU A 82 1.81 -18.24 -12.17
C LEU A 82 2.99 -19.18 -11.90
N THR A 83 4.21 -18.65 -12.00
CA THR A 83 5.46 -19.37 -11.70
C THR A 83 6.05 -19.04 -10.33
N PHE A 84 5.36 -18.19 -9.57
CA PHE A 84 5.79 -17.69 -8.26
C PHE A 84 4.58 -17.53 -7.33
N PRO A 85 4.78 -17.58 -6.01
CA PRO A 85 3.67 -17.45 -5.06
C PRO A 85 3.12 -16.03 -5.08
N ILE A 86 1.81 -15.90 -4.99
CA ILE A 86 1.09 -14.65 -4.77
C ILE A 86 0.24 -14.78 -3.52
N GLN A 87 -0.06 -13.65 -2.88
CA GLN A 87 -1.02 -13.61 -1.78
C GLN A 87 -2.19 -12.71 -2.18
N ILE A 88 -3.40 -13.25 -2.10
CA ILE A 88 -4.63 -12.47 -2.29
C ILE A 88 -5.11 -12.02 -0.92
N LEU A 89 -5.27 -10.72 -0.75
CA LEU A 89 -5.76 -10.09 0.47
C LEU A 89 -7.08 -9.39 0.16
N VAL A 90 -8.13 -9.75 0.88
CA VAL A 90 -9.43 -9.08 0.83
C VAL A 90 -9.63 -8.37 2.15
N ARG A 91 -9.74 -7.04 2.12
CA ARG A 91 -10.01 -6.21 3.29
C ARG A 91 -11.45 -5.74 3.24
N SER A 92 -12.18 -5.96 4.33
CA SER A 92 -13.53 -5.41 4.50
C SER A 92 -13.46 -4.28 5.53
N GLN A 93 -14.04 -3.13 5.20
CA GLN A 93 -14.16 -1.97 6.08
C GLN A 93 -15.60 -1.51 6.10
N ARG A 94 -16.06 -0.92 7.21
CA ARG A 94 -17.40 -0.31 7.24
C ARG A 94 -17.41 0.87 6.28
N VAL A 95 -18.51 1.02 5.54
CA VAL A 95 -18.71 2.22 4.72
C VAL A 95 -18.88 3.40 5.67
N ASP A 96 -18.04 4.40 5.50
CA ASP A 96 -18.28 5.71 6.10
C ASP A 96 -19.35 6.45 5.30
N ILE A 97 -20.52 6.63 5.90
CA ILE A 97 -21.64 7.38 5.31
C ILE A 97 -21.69 8.83 5.78
N GLU A 98 -20.86 9.22 6.73
CA GLU A 98 -20.85 10.55 7.33
C GLU A 98 -20.66 11.67 6.28
N PRO A 99 -19.75 11.54 5.29
CA PRO A 99 -19.64 12.53 4.21
C PRO A 99 -20.94 12.69 3.40
N TYR A 100 -21.70 11.61 3.22
CA TYR A 100 -22.98 11.67 2.53
C TYR A 100 -24.05 12.33 3.40
N LEU A 101 -24.11 12.03 4.70
CA LEU A 101 -25.03 12.67 5.63
C LEU A 101 -24.74 14.18 5.75
N ASN A 102 -23.48 14.57 5.85
CA ASN A 102 -23.06 15.98 5.90
C ASN A 102 -23.50 16.74 4.65
N LYS A 103 -23.33 16.13 3.47
CA LYS A 103 -23.84 16.70 2.21
C LYS A 103 -25.36 16.88 2.23
N LEU A 104 -26.11 15.92 2.78
CA LEU A 104 -27.56 16.06 2.89
C LEU A 104 -27.95 17.18 3.87
N ALA A 105 -27.22 17.32 4.99
CA ALA A 105 -27.41 18.38 5.96
C ALA A 105 -27.14 19.77 5.35
N GLU A 106 -26.10 19.91 4.54
CA GLU A 106 -25.83 21.15 3.79
C GLU A 106 -26.98 21.52 2.85
N ILE A 107 -27.52 20.54 2.11
CA ILE A 107 -28.67 20.74 1.22
C ILE A 107 -29.93 21.10 2.03
N GLN A 108 -30.11 20.51 3.20
CA GLN A 108 -31.23 20.81 4.11
C GLN A 108 -31.17 22.27 4.58
N VAL A 109 -30.01 22.75 5.02
CA VAL A 109 -29.82 24.13 5.49
C VAL A 109 -30.03 25.14 4.36
N ALA A 110 -29.70 24.78 3.11
CA ALA A 110 -29.92 25.63 1.94
C ALA A 110 -31.38 25.66 1.45
N GLN A 111 -32.29 24.90 2.08
CA GLN A 111 -33.68 24.80 1.65
C GLN A 111 -34.55 25.91 2.26
N ASP A 112 -35.18 26.72 1.41
CA ASP A 112 -36.05 27.82 1.87
C ASP A 112 -37.43 27.33 2.39
N ASN A 113 -37.87 26.15 1.93
CA ASN A 113 -39.16 25.59 2.30
C ASN A 113 -39.03 24.72 3.56
N MET A 114 -39.60 25.21 4.67
CA MET A 114 -39.58 24.52 5.97
C MET A 114 -40.10 23.07 5.90
N LEU A 115 -41.19 22.80 5.18
CA LEU A 115 -41.75 21.44 5.08
C LEU A 115 -40.80 20.47 4.39
N LEU A 116 -40.05 20.96 3.39
CA LEU A 116 -39.02 20.16 2.73
C LEU A 116 -37.80 19.98 3.62
N GLY A 117 -37.45 20.99 4.44
CA GLY A 117 -36.41 20.88 5.47
C GLY A 117 -36.71 19.80 6.50
N ASP A 118 -37.95 19.77 7.03
CA ASP A 118 -38.40 18.75 7.99
C ASP A 118 -38.36 17.34 7.36
N LEU A 119 -38.85 17.19 6.12
CA LEU A 119 -38.81 15.92 5.40
C LEU A 119 -37.37 15.43 5.14
N MET A 120 -36.45 16.36 4.89
CA MET A 120 -35.03 16.05 4.75
C MET A 120 -34.41 15.59 6.06
N GLU A 121 -34.81 16.16 7.20
CA GLU A 121 -34.37 15.70 8.52
C GLU A 121 -34.77 14.23 8.74
N ASP A 122 -36.04 13.91 8.50
CA ASP A 122 -36.56 12.55 8.59
C ASP A 122 -35.81 11.59 7.66
N TYR A 123 -35.50 12.03 6.44
CA TYR A 123 -34.72 11.24 5.49
C TYR A 123 -33.27 11.00 5.98
N ILE A 124 -32.59 12.03 6.48
CA ILE A 124 -31.23 11.91 7.03
C ILE A 124 -31.23 10.92 8.20
N ASN A 125 -32.17 11.06 9.13
CA ASN A 125 -32.33 10.17 10.29
C ASN A 125 -32.64 8.73 9.89
N PHE A 126 -33.49 8.55 8.87
CA PHE A 126 -33.78 7.25 8.29
C PHE A 126 -32.53 6.60 7.69
N ILE A 127 -31.75 7.34 6.89
CA ILE A 127 -30.53 6.82 6.26
C ILE A 127 -29.46 6.48 7.31
N ASP A 128 -29.25 7.31 8.33
CA ASP A 128 -28.30 7.01 9.41
C ASP A 128 -28.70 5.72 10.15
N SER A 129 -29.98 5.59 10.50
CA SER A 129 -30.52 4.39 11.15
C SER A 129 -30.40 3.14 10.27
N LEU A 130 -30.69 3.27 8.98
CA LEU A 130 -30.59 2.17 8.01
C LEU A 130 -29.14 1.73 7.83
N SER A 131 -28.21 2.66 7.70
CA SER A 131 -26.79 2.33 7.56
C SER A 131 -26.23 1.59 8.78
N ARG A 132 -26.57 2.07 9.99
CA ARG A 132 -26.17 1.42 11.25
C ARG A 132 -26.71 0.00 11.38
N SER A 133 -27.96 -0.22 10.96
CA SER A 133 -28.61 -1.54 11.03
C SER A 133 -28.13 -2.50 9.94
N ALA A 134 -27.87 -2.01 8.73
CA ALA A 134 -27.44 -2.83 7.60
C ALA A 134 -25.96 -3.25 7.67
N ASN A 135 -25.13 -2.63 8.52
CA ASN A 135 -23.69 -2.89 8.66
C ASN A 135 -22.99 -3.02 7.29
N ILE A 136 -23.20 -2.01 6.44
CA ILE A 136 -22.73 -2.01 5.06
C ILE A 136 -21.20 -1.99 5.05
N MET A 137 -20.60 -2.96 4.38
CA MET A 137 -19.15 -3.12 4.27
C MET A 137 -18.68 -2.82 2.85
N ASP A 138 -17.61 -2.03 2.74
CA ASP A 138 -16.83 -1.90 1.52
C ASP A 138 -15.72 -2.95 1.50
N LYS A 139 -15.40 -3.50 0.32
CA LYS A 139 -14.36 -4.52 0.15
C LYS A 139 -13.30 -4.04 -0.83
N SER A 140 -12.06 -4.01 -0.36
CA SER A 140 -10.88 -3.73 -1.18
C SER A 140 -10.10 -5.03 -1.43
N PHE A 141 -9.62 -5.20 -2.66
CA PHE A 141 -8.93 -6.40 -3.11
C PHE A 141 -7.49 -6.07 -3.47
N PHE A 142 -6.55 -6.81 -2.89
CA PHE A 142 -5.11 -6.62 -3.12
C PHE A 142 -4.45 -7.95 -3.48
N ILE A 143 -3.44 -7.89 -4.34
CA ILE A 143 -2.54 -8.99 -4.63
C ILE A 143 -1.13 -8.56 -4.22
N VAL A 144 -0.52 -9.32 -3.31
CA VAL A 144 0.85 -9.10 -2.86
C VAL A 144 1.77 -10.05 -3.65
N VAL A 145 2.79 -9.46 -4.25
CA VAL A 145 3.77 -10.13 -5.11
C VAL A 145 5.12 -10.13 -4.42
N PRO A 146 5.52 -11.25 -3.79
CA PRO A 146 6.82 -11.36 -3.14
C PRO A 146 7.94 -11.60 -4.15
N TYR A 147 9.12 -11.05 -3.85
CA TYR A 147 10.39 -11.40 -4.45
C TYR A 147 11.43 -11.61 -3.36
N TYR A 148 12.04 -12.79 -3.38
CA TYR A 148 13.13 -13.14 -2.48
C TYR A 148 14.42 -13.06 -3.31
N PRO A 149 15.34 -12.14 -3.00
CA PRO A 149 16.59 -11.96 -3.75
C PRO A 149 17.60 -13.10 -3.49
N SER A 150 17.14 -14.28 -3.07
CA SER A 150 17.94 -15.49 -2.81
C SER A 150 18.76 -15.86 -4.04
N GLY A 151 19.97 -15.27 -4.13
CA GLY A 151 20.72 -15.25 -5.37
C GLY A 151 21.96 -14.34 -5.40
N ASP A 152 22.59 -14.00 -4.27
CA ASP A 152 24.07 -13.91 -4.32
C ASP A 152 24.65 -15.30 -4.03
N LEU A 153 24.46 -16.15 -5.05
CA LEU A 153 24.92 -17.52 -5.13
C LEU A 153 26.44 -17.60 -5.40
N ASN A 154 27.19 -16.51 -5.22
CA ASN A 154 28.66 -16.55 -5.28
C ASN A 154 29.29 -17.10 -4.00
N ASN A 155 28.53 -17.24 -2.91
CA ASN A 155 28.94 -17.93 -1.68
C ASN A 155 28.25 -19.29 -1.49
N LEU A 156 27.62 -19.85 -2.52
CA LEU A 156 26.97 -21.18 -2.47
C LEU A 156 27.70 -22.24 -3.29
N LYS A 157 29.03 -22.15 -3.40
CA LYS A 157 29.88 -23.31 -3.75
C LYS A 157 30.14 -24.13 -2.50
N GLY A 158 29.11 -24.82 -2.03
CA GLY A 158 29.28 -25.77 -0.94
C GLY A 158 27.98 -26.06 -0.23
N SER A 159 27.50 -27.28 -0.44
CA SER A 159 26.63 -27.99 0.50
C SER A 159 25.13 -27.78 0.28
N ALA A 160 24.51 -28.84 -0.23
CA ALA A 160 23.12 -29.26 0.02
C ALA A 160 22.81 -29.51 1.51
N LYS A 161 23.45 -28.76 2.42
CA LYS A 161 23.36 -28.80 3.87
C LYS A 161 22.85 -27.46 4.45
N GLY A 162 22.68 -26.44 3.60
CA GLY A 162 22.29 -25.07 3.99
C GLY A 162 20.79 -24.81 4.18
N PHE A 163 19.91 -25.76 3.82
CA PHE A 163 18.46 -25.58 3.99
C PHE A 163 17.96 -25.92 5.40
N PHE A 164 18.52 -26.92 6.08
CA PHE A 164 18.13 -27.29 7.46
C PHE A 164 18.84 -26.47 8.55
N GLY A 165 19.97 -25.81 8.24
CA GLY A 165 20.74 -25.01 9.20
C GLY A 165 20.18 -23.60 9.47
N LYS A 166 19.26 -23.10 8.64
CA LYS A 166 18.65 -21.76 8.82
C LYS A 166 17.52 -21.73 9.86
N ILE A 167 17.00 -22.88 10.27
CA ILE A 167 15.96 -22.97 11.31
C ILE A 167 16.54 -22.75 12.72
N PHE A 168 17.87 -22.87 12.89
CA PHE A 168 18.58 -22.72 14.17
C PHE A 168 19.43 -21.44 14.28
N ALA A 169 19.32 -20.52 13.32
CA ALA A 169 20.05 -19.24 13.38
C ALA A 169 19.22 -18.19 14.14
N LYS A 170 19.81 -17.62 15.21
CA LYS A 170 19.25 -16.50 15.99
C LYS A 170 18.71 -15.38 15.07
N PRO A 171 17.58 -14.74 15.41
CA PRO A 171 17.10 -13.56 14.70
C PRO A 171 17.97 -12.37 15.12
N GLY A 172 19.01 -12.07 14.34
CA GLY A 172 20.00 -11.07 14.74
C GLY A 172 20.74 -10.51 13.54
N GLY A 173 20.08 -9.64 12.80
CA GLY A 173 20.70 -8.83 11.75
C GLY A 173 19.66 -8.14 10.90
N GLN A 174 19.21 -6.96 11.34
CA GLN A 174 18.52 -6.03 10.45
C GLN A 174 19.47 -5.76 9.27
N ILE A 175 19.04 -6.05 8.04
CA ILE A 175 19.83 -5.77 6.84
C ILE A 175 19.84 -4.24 6.66
N SER A 176 20.84 -3.57 7.21
CA SER A 176 20.85 -2.10 7.27
C SER A 176 21.17 -1.42 5.94
N LYS A 177 21.61 -2.13 4.89
CA LYS A 177 21.84 -1.56 3.55
C LYS A 177 21.65 -2.60 2.45
N ILE A 178 20.62 -2.43 1.63
CA ILE A 178 20.44 -3.21 0.40
C ILE A 178 21.41 -2.70 -0.66
N ASP A 179 22.17 -3.61 -1.28
CA ASP A 179 23.06 -3.25 -2.39
C ASP A 179 22.25 -2.77 -3.60
N ARG A 180 22.79 -1.78 -4.32
CA ARG A 180 22.16 -1.20 -5.51
C ARG A 180 21.91 -2.26 -6.59
N ASN A 181 22.82 -3.22 -6.77
CA ASN A 181 22.62 -4.27 -7.77
C ASN A 181 21.49 -5.22 -7.39
N THR A 182 21.35 -5.54 -6.11
CA THR A 182 20.24 -6.37 -5.60
C THR A 182 18.92 -5.64 -5.77
N TRP A 183 18.89 -4.33 -5.51
CA TRP A 183 17.73 -3.48 -5.74
C TRP A 183 17.31 -3.47 -7.22
N ASP A 184 18.25 -3.21 -8.13
CA ASP A 184 17.94 -3.09 -9.55
C ASP A 184 17.40 -4.42 -10.11
N LYS A 185 17.98 -5.55 -9.69
CA LYS A 185 17.46 -6.90 -10.02
C LYS A 185 16.07 -7.14 -9.43
N ALA A 186 15.85 -6.76 -8.17
CA ALA A 186 14.56 -6.91 -7.52
C ALA A 186 13.47 -6.11 -8.24
N ARG A 187 13.79 -4.87 -8.61
CA ARG A 187 12.90 -3.98 -9.35
C ARG A 187 12.51 -4.57 -10.70
N GLU A 188 13.49 -5.09 -11.44
CA GLU A 188 13.25 -5.70 -12.75
C GLU A 188 12.38 -6.96 -12.64
N GLU A 189 12.69 -7.84 -11.68
CA GLU A 189 11.95 -9.09 -11.48
C GLU A 189 10.53 -8.82 -10.97
N ILE A 190 10.36 -7.94 -9.98
CA ILE A 190 9.03 -7.53 -9.51
C ILE A 190 8.23 -6.93 -10.65
N LYS A 191 8.84 -6.06 -11.47
CA LYS A 191 8.15 -5.47 -12.62
C LYS A 191 7.63 -6.53 -13.57
N LYS A 192 8.46 -7.53 -13.93
CA LYS A 192 8.03 -8.66 -14.77
C LYS A 192 6.85 -9.42 -14.16
N ARG A 193 6.89 -9.68 -12.85
CA ARG A 193 5.83 -10.38 -12.12
C ARG A 193 4.53 -9.57 -12.09
N VAL A 194 4.62 -8.27 -11.81
CA VAL A 194 3.48 -7.35 -11.82
C VAL A 194 2.88 -7.25 -13.21
N ASP A 195 3.69 -7.09 -14.26
CA ASP A 195 3.22 -7.01 -15.65
C ASP A 195 2.52 -8.32 -16.06
N SER A 196 3.06 -9.48 -15.64
CA SER A 196 2.41 -10.79 -15.86
C SER A 196 1.06 -10.90 -15.15
N ILE A 197 0.96 -10.44 -13.90
CA ILE A 197 -0.29 -10.52 -13.13
C ILE A 197 -1.33 -9.57 -13.69
N THR A 198 -0.96 -8.30 -13.90
CA THR A 198 -1.86 -7.28 -14.43
C THR A 198 -2.38 -7.65 -15.82
N GLY A 199 -1.53 -8.24 -16.67
CA GLY A 199 -1.93 -8.78 -17.98
C GLY A 199 -2.94 -9.92 -17.87
N GLY A 200 -2.72 -10.87 -16.95
CA GLY A 200 -3.65 -11.98 -16.71
C GLY A 200 -4.99 -11.52 -16.14
N LEU A 201 -4.98 -10.60 -15.17
CA LEU A 201 -6.19 -10.00 -14.61
C LEU A 201 -6.97 -9.21 -15.66
N TYR A 202 -6.28 -8.50 -16.55
CA TYR A 202 -6.91 -7.76 -17.64
C TYR A 202 -7.69 -8.68 -18.59
N GLN A 203 -7.17 -9.88 -18.89
CA GLN A 203 -7.89 -10.88 -19.71
C GLN A 203 -9.17 -11.40 -19.04
N MET A 204 -9.26 -11.32 -17.71
CA MET A 204 -10.46 -11.64 -16.95
C MET A 204 -11.43 -10.45 -16.84
N GLY A 205 -11.08 -9.28 -17.39
CA GLY A 205 -11.83 -8.03 -17.21
C GLY A 205 -11.59 -7.36 -15.86
N ILE A 206 -10.64 -7.84 -15.06
CA ILE A 206 -10.27 -7.25 -13.76
C ILE A 206 -9.28 -6.12 -14.01
N LYS A 207 -9.67 -4.89 -13.65
CA LYS A 207 -8.78 -3.73 -13.67
C LYS A 207 -7.87 -3.76 -12.45
N SER A 208 -6.57 -3.61 -12.66
CA SER A 208 -5.58 -3.67 -11.59
C SER A 208 -4.47 -2.65 -11.79
N VAL A 209 -3.96 -2.09 -10.70
CA VAL A 209 -2.82 -1.15 -10.71
C VAL A 209 -1.85 -1.48 -9.58
N GLN A 210 -0.54 -1.34 -9.82
CA GLN A 210 0.44 -1.40 -8.75
C GLN A 210 0.37 -0.12 -7.91
N LEU A 211 0.36 -0.27 -6.59
CA LEU A 211 0.38 0.87 -5.67
C LEU A 211 1.73 1.57 -5.68
N ASN A 212 1.71 2.89 -5.69
CA ASN A 212 2.90 3.73 -5.53
C ASN A 212 3.34 3.83 -4.05
N THR A 213 4.49 4.44 -3.79
CA THR A 213 5.04 4.56 -2.43
C THR A 213 4.08 5.28 -1.46
N LYS A 214 3.35 6.30 -1.93
CA LYS A 214 2.40 7.06 -1.11
C LYS A 214 1.24 6.16 -0.72
N GLU A 215 0.60 5.53 -1.71
CA GLU A 215 -0.52 4.61 -1.52
C GLU A 215 -0.16 3.41 -0.66
N LEU A 216 1.06 2.88 -0.79
CA LEU A 216 1.56 1.84 0.11
C LEU A 216 1.63 2.35 1.56
N GLY A 217 2.11 3.57 1.78
CA GLY A 217 2.15 4.19 3.10
C GLY A 217 0.75 4.34 3.69
N GLU A 218 -0.20 4.83 2.90
CA GLU A 218 -1.62 4.95 3.27
C GLU A 218 -2.22 3.57 3.59
N LEU A 219 -1.92 2.55 2.78
CA LEU A 219 -2.43 1.19 2.97
C LEU A 219 -1.95 0.63 4.30
N TYR A 220 -0.65 0.72 4.59
CA TYR A 220 -0.11 0.24 5.84
C TYR A 220 -0.62 1.04 7.04
N TYR A 221 -0.73 2.36 6.92
CA TYR A 221 -1.35 3.18 7.97
C TYR A 221 -2.78 2.70 8.26
N ASN A 222 -3.57 2.47 7.22
CA ASN A 222 -4.95 2.01 7.35
C ASN A 222 -5.08 0.58 7.90
N VAL A 223 -4.07 -0.26 7.66
CA VAL A 223 -4.03 -1.63 8.19
C VAL A 223 -3.61 -1.66 9.66
N TYR A 224 -2.64 -0.83 10.07
CA TYR A 224 -2.18 -0.78 11.46
C TYR A 224 -3.10 0.05 12.37
N ASN A 225 -3.94 0.93 11.80
CA ASN A 225 -4.86 1.79 12.55
C ASN A 225 -6.30 1.63 12.04
N PRO A 226 -6.94 0.46 12.21
CA PRO A 226 -8.25 0.18 11.63
C PRO A 226 -9.37 1.08 12.16
N ASP A 227 -9.25 1.60 13.40
CA ASP A 227 -10.28 2.41 14.03
C ASP A 227 -10.26 3.88 13.60
N THR A 228 -9.07 4.45 13.31
CA THR A 228 -8.93 5.85 12.84
C THR A 228 -9.00 5.96 11.32
N ALA A 229 -8.56 4.92 10.59
CA ALA A 229 -8.51 4.93 9.13
C ALA A 229 -9.89 5.03 8.45
N VAL A 230 -10.97 4.71 9.15
CA VAL A 230 -12.34 4.89 8.65
C VAL A 230 -12.72 6.37 8.63
N TYR A 231 -12.24 7.16 9.59
CA TYR A 231 -12.58 8.58 9.75
C TYR A 231 -11.53 9.53 9.15
N GLU A 232 -10.29 9.07 8.98
CA GLU A 232 -9.19 9.83 8.38
C GLU A 232 -8.45 9.02 7.29
N PRO A 233 -9.12 8.59 6.21
CA PRO A 233 -8.45 7.89 5.13
C PRO A 233 -7.50 8.86 4.41
N LEU A 234 -6.20 8.54 4.41
CA LEU A 234 -5.19 9.33 3.70
C LEU A 234 -5.34 9.26 2.16
N GLY A 235 -6.13 8.30 1.67
CA GLY A 235 -6.51 8.14 0.26
C GLY A 235 -7.55 7.03 0.05
N ASP A 236 -8.20 7.05 -1.13
CA ASP A 236 -9.19 6.05 -1.55
C ASP A 236 -8.60 5.09 -2.60
N PHE A 237 -8.43 3.82 -2.21
CA PHE A 237 -7.85 2.79 -3.08
C PHE A 237 -8.75 2.36 -4.24
N ARG A 238 -10.01 2.80 -4.27
CA ARG A 238 -10.96 2.51 -5.36
C ARG A 238 -10.67 3.35 -6.60
N ASP A 239 -10.13 4.53 -6.40
CA ASP A 239 -9.84 5.49 -7.46
C ASP A 239 -8.47 5.26 -8.10
N THR A 240 -7.57 4.55 -7.42
CA THR A 240 -6.23 4.23 -7.91
C THR A 240 -6.26 3.44 -9.21
N ALA A 241 -7.21 2.51 -9.34
CA ALA A 241 -7.41 1.72 -10.56
C ALA A 241 -8.43 2.37 -11.52
N SER A 242 -8.82 3.63 -11.31
CA SER A 242 -9.69 4.38 -12.22
C SER A 242 -8.86 5.12 -13.27
N LEU A 243 -9.35 5.15 -14.52
CA LEU A 243 -8.70 5.86 -15.64
C LEU A 243 -8.99 7.37 -15.65
N PHE A 244 -9.83 7.85 -14.72
CA PHE A 244 -10.32 9.23 -14.72
C PHE A 244 -9.86 9.95 -13.46
N VAL A 245 -9.05 10.98 -13.63
CA VAL A 245 -8.69 11.90 -12.54
C VAL A 245 -9.86 12.86 -12.34
N ARG A 246 -10.49 12.83 -11.15
CA ARG A 246 -11.43 13.90 -10.77
C ARG A 246 -10.63 15.17 -10.47
N LYS A 247 -11.12 16.31 -10.98
CA LYS A 247 -10.55 17.62 -10.67
C LYS A 247 -10.64 17.83 -9.15
N ALA A 248 -9.52 18.13 -8.50
CA ALA A 248 -9.50 18.52 -7.10
C ALA A 248 -10.35 19.79 -6.89
N GLU A 249 -11.13 19.83 -5.81
CA GLU A 249 -11.80 21.05 -5.36
C GLU A 249 -10.75 21.99 -4.77
N GLY A 250 -10.11 22.75 -5.65
CA GLY A 250 -9.28 23.90 -5.29
C GLY A 250 -10.01 25.19 -5.61
N GLU A 251 -10.02 26.12 -4.66
CA GLU A 251 -10.44 27.50 -4.88
C GLU A 251 -9.71 28.06 -6.11
N ARG A 252 -10.48 28.75 -6.97
CA ARG A 252 -9.93 29.43 -8.13
C ARG A 252 -8.94 30.46 -7.62
N PRO A 253 -7.69 30.52 -8.12
CA PRO A 253 -6.82 31.64 -7.82
C PRO A 253 -7.53 32.90 -8.33
N ASP A 254 -7.85 33.78 -7.38
CA ASP A 254 -8.44 35.08 -7.65
C ASP A 254 -7.52 35.81 -8.63
N GLN A 255 -7.95 35.90 -9.89
CA GLN A 255 -7.27 36.75 -10.86
C GLN A 255 -7.66 38.18 -10.53
N GLY A 256 -6.95 38.74 -9.55
CA GLY A 256 -6.97 40.16 -9.25
C GLY A 256 -6.69 40.95 -10.52
N GLY A 257 -7.62 41.85 -10.84
CA GLY A 257 -7.57 42.68 -12.01
C GLY A 257 -6.39 43.65 -12.00
N PHE A 258 -5.90 43.91 -13.22
CA PHE A 258 -5.40 45.20 -13.64
C PHE A 258 -6.01 45.49 -15.01
#